data_AF-A0A257XPB4-F1
#
_entry.id   AF-A0A257XPB4-F1
#
_cell.length_a   1.000
_cell.length_b   1.000
_cell.length_c   1.000
_cell.angle_alpha   90.00
_cell.angle_beta   90.00
_cell.angle_gamma   90.00
#
_symmetry.space_group_name_H-M   'P 1'
#
loop_
_entity.id
_entity.type
_entity.pdbx_description
1 polymer ?
#
loop_
_entity_poly.entity_id
_entity_poly.type
_entity_poly.pdbx_seq_one_letter_code
_entity_poly.pdbx_strand_id
1 'polypeptide(L)'
;MSINLQMPDIRELRPRITVFGCGGAGGNAVNNMINSGLTGVEFVVANTDAQALSLSKAERLVQMGVAVTEGLGAGSQPEVGRAAAEEVIDEIRDHLSGSHMVFITAGMGGGTGTGAAPVVARAARELGILTVGVVTKPFHFEGQRRMRVAEHGINELQKTVDTLIVIPNQNLFRVANEKTTFADAFSMADQVLYSGVACITDLMVKEGLINLDFADVRAVMRDMGKAMMGTGEASGDKRAIQAAEAAIANPLLDETSMRGAGGLLISITGGNDMTLFEVDEAATRIREEVDPDANIILGATFDESLDGIIRVSVVATGIDPAVVPE
;
A
#
# COMPACT_ATOMS: atom_id res chain seq x y z
N MET A 1 39.61 33.11 24.60
CA MET A 1 38.66 32.88 23.51
C MET A 1 37.97 31.56 23.77
N SER A 2 36.73 31.61 24.22
CA SER A 2 35.86 30.44 24.38
C SER A 2 35.49 29.94 22.98
N ILE A 3 35.92 28.74 22.63
CA ILE A 3 35.52 28.07 21.39
C ILE A 3 34.07 27.63 21.61
N ASN A 4 33.14 28.36 20.99
CA ASN A 4 31.74 27.97 20.93
C ASN A 4 31.65 26.85 19.87
N LEU A 5 31.69 25.60 20.33
CA LEU A 5 31.28 24.45 19.52
C LEU A 5 29.76 24.52 19.37
N GLN A 6 29.28 25.16 18.32
CA GLN A 6 27.93 24.89 17.83
C GLN A 6 27.93 23.44 17.35
N MET A 7 27.18 22.59 18.06
CA MET A 7 26.84 21.27 17.57
C MET A 7 26.23 21.43 16.16
N PRO A 8 26.62 20.60 15.17
CA PRO A 8 26.01 20.65 13.86
C PRO A 8 24.50 20.47 14.03
N ASP A 9 23.73 21.36 13.41
CA ASP A 9 22.28 21.32 13.39
C ASP A 9 21.89 20.09 12.55
N ILE A 10 21.78 18.93 13.20
CA ILE A 10 21.36 17.69 12.54
C ILE A 10 19.89 17.90 12.16
N ARG A 11 19.65 18.28 10.91
CA ARG A 11 18.31 18.30 10.34
C ARG A 11 17.85 16.84 10.27
N GLU A 12 17.05 16.41 11.23
CA GLU A 12 16.29 15.17 11.14
C GLU A 12 15.28 15.29 9.99
N LEU A 13 15.74 14.95 8.78
CA LEU A 13 14.88 14.88 7.61
C LEU A 13 14.10 13.57 7.68
N ARG A 14 12.90 13.63 8.23
CA ARG A 14 11.95 12.50 8.14
C ARG A 14 11.49 12.34 6.70
N PRO A 15 11.43 11.10 6.18
CA PRO A 15 10.90 10.86 4.84
C PRO A 15 9.44 11.32 4.78
N ARG A 16 9.14 12.20 3.83
CA ARG A 16 7.79 12.67 3.55
C ARG A 16 7.07 11.66 2.67
N ILE A 17 6.02 11.04 3.22
CA ILE A 17 5.21 10.02 2.55
C ILE A 17 3.84 10.60 2.23
N THR A 18 3.34 10.35 1.02
CA THR A 18 1.99 10.76 0.60
C THR A 18 1.15 9.54 0.26
N VAL A 19 -0.11 9.51 0.71
CA VAL A 19 -1.11 8.52 0.28
C VAL A 19 -2.10 9.23 -0.63
N PHE A 20 -2.16 8.79 -1.88
CA PHE A 20 -2.94 9.39 -2.95
C PHE A 20 -4.09 8.47 -3.37
N GLY A 21 -5.30 8.77 -2.92
CA GLY A 21 -6.51 8.02 -3.23
C GLY A 21 -7.17 8.47 -4.54
N CYS A 22 -7.30 7.57 -5.51
CA CYS A 22 -7.90 7.87 -6.81
C CYS A 22 -9.32 7.28 -6.95
N GLY A 23 -10.29 8.13 -7.26
CA GLY A 23 -11.69 7.74 -7.45
C GLY A 23 -12.40 7.39 -6.13
N GLY A 24 -13.63 6.86 -6.22
CA GLY A 24 -14.47 6.59 -5.05
C GLY A 24 -13.87 5.56 -4.09
N ALA A 25 -13.41 4.41 -4.59
CA ALA A 25 -12.81 3.37 -3.76
C ALA A 25 -11.48 3.82 -3.12
N GLY A 26 -10.62 4.54 -3.87
CA GLY A 26 -9.40 5.11 -3.31
C GLY A 26 -9.68 6.15 -2.22
N GLY A 27 -10.69 7.00 -2.43
CA GLY A 27 -11.15 7.97 -1.44
C GLY A 27 -11.71 7.30 -0.17
N ASN A 28 -12.48 6.21 -0.32
CA ASN A 28 -12.97 5.42 0.82
C ASN A 28 -11.83 4.78 1.61
N ALA A 29 -10.85 4.19 0.92
CA ALA A 29 -9.67 3.63 1.56
C ALA A 29 -8.87 4.68 2.33
N VAL A 30 -8.67 5.88 1.77
CA VAL A 30 -8.04 7.01 2.46
C VAL A 30 -8.85 7.43 3.68
N ASN A 31 -10.18 7.56 3.55
CA ASN A 31 -11.05 7.87 4.69
C ASN A 31 -10.95 6.81 5.80
N ASN A 32 -10.83 5.53 5.43
CA ASN A 32 -10.61 4.44 6.38
C ASN A 32 -9.26 4.61 7.09
N MET A 33 -8.17 4.84 6.36
CA MET A 33 -6.84 5.05 6.92
C MET A 33 -6.80 6.22 7.92
N ILE A 34 -7.48 7.33 7.62
CA ILE A 34 -7.60 8.47 8.51
C ILE A 34 -8.36 8.09 9.79
N ASN A 35 -9.47 7.35 9.68
CA ASN A 35 -10.25 6.94 10.85
C ASN A 35 -9.54 5.91 11.72
N SER A 36 -8.72 5.05 11.10
CA SER A 36 -7.86 4.08 11.78
C SER A 36 -6.63 4.73 12.42
N GLY A 37 -6.42 6.04 12.23
CA GLY A 37 -5.35 6.80 12.88
C GLY A 37 -3.97 6.58 12.27
N LEU A 38 -3.88 6.31 10.97
CA LEU A 38 -2.58 6.23 10.28
C LEU A 38 -1.87 7.59 10.36
N THR A 39 -0.66 7.60 10.91
CA THR A 39 0.14 8.82 11.15
C THR A 39 1.39 8.86 10.28
N GLY A 40 2.01 10.04 10.15
CA GLY A 40 3.27 10.22 9.40
C GLY A 40 3.12 10.22 7.88
N VAL A 41 1.88 10.31 7.38
CA VAL A 41 1.58 10.40 5.95
C VAL A 41 0.70 11.62 5.66
N GLU A 42 0.86 12.19 4.48
CA GLU A 42 -0.04 13.21 3.94
C GLU A 42 -1.11 12.54 3.07
N PHE A 43 -2.38 12.82 3.33
CA PHE A 43 -3.48 12.26 2.53
C PHE A 43 -3.92 13.23 1.43
N VAL A 44 -4.00 12.71 0.21
CA VAL A 44 -4.55 13.40 -0.96
C VAL A 44 -5.63 12.52 -1.57
N VAL A 45 -6.79 13.09 -1.90
CA VAL A 45 -7.86 12.39 -2.62
C VAL A 45 -8.16 13.10 -3.92
N ALA A 46 -8.10 12.38 -5.04
CA ALA A 46 -8.48 12.88 -6.34
C ALA A 46 -9.71 12.13 -6.87
N ASN A 47 -10.75 12.87 -7.25
CA ASN A 47 -11.94 12.28 -7.83
C ASN A 47 -12.61 13.21 -8.85
N THR A 48 -13.33 12.62 -9.80
CA THR A 48 -14.18 13.33 -10.77
C THR A 48 -15.58 13.60 -10.24
N ASP A 49 -15.98 12.87 -9.19
CA ASP A 49 -17.27 13.04 -8.53
C ASP A 49 -17.13 14.05 -7.38
N ALA A 50 -17.78 15.20 -7.53
CA ALA A 50 -17.73 16.29 -6.56
C ALA A 50 -18.44 15.94 -5.24
N GLN A 51 -19.49 15.12 -5.28
CA GLN A 51 -20.20 14.68 -4.07
C GLN A 51 -19.29 13.78 -3.25
N ALA A 52 -18.61 12.83 -3.90
CA ALA A 52 -17.66 11.97 -3.23
C ALA A 52 -16.50 12.74 -2.59
N LEU A 53 -16.00 13.82 -3.23
CA LEU A 53 -14.97 14.68 -2.65
C LEU A 53 -15.45 15.42 -1.40
N SER A 54 -16.70 15.91 -1.40
CA SER A 54 -17.27 16.63 -0.25
C SER A 54 -17.38 15.78 1.02
N LEU A 55 -17.39 14.44 0.87
CA LEU A 55 -17.43 13.48 1.97
C LEU A 55 -16.02 13.00 2.38
N SER A 56 -14.97 13.45 1.71
CA SER A 56 -13.60 13.07 2.04
C SER A 56 -13.13 13.73 3.33
N LYS A 57 -12.35 12.98 4.11
CA LYS A 57 -11.69 13.45 5.33
C LYS A 57 -10.25 13.89 5.08
N ALA A 58 -9.74 13.74 3.86
CA ALA A 58 -8.38 14.13 3.51
C ALA A 58 -8.25 15.66 3.49
N GLU A 59 -7.09 16.16 3.92
CA GLU A 59 -6.80 17.59 3.97
C GLU A 59 -6.65 18.21 2.57
N ARG A 60 -6.17 17.41 1.61
CA ARG A 60 -5.88 17.83 0.24
C ARG A 60 -6.80 17.09 -0.72
N LEU A 61 -7.57 17.84 -1.50
CA LEU A 61 -8.56 17.32 -2.43
C LEU A 61 -8.27 17.85 -3.84
N VAL A 62 -8.29 16.97 -4.83
CA VAL A 62 -8.11 17.31 -6.25
C VAL A 62 -9.39 16.96 -6.99
N GLN A 63 -10.09 17.97 -7.50
CA GLN A 63 -11.26 17.76 -8.34
C GLN A 63 -10.84 17.63 -9.79
N MET A 64 -10.98 16.43 -10.34
CA MET A 64 -10.56 16.12 -11.71
C MET A 64 -11.72 16.29 -12.70
N GLY A 65 -11.41 16.69 -13.93
CA GLY A 65 -12.35 16.61 -15.05
C GLY A 65 -13.58 17.51 -14.93
N VAL A 66 -13.44 18.73 -14.38
CA VAL A 66 -14.56 19.67 -14.26
C VAL A 66 -15.15 19.99 -15.64
N ALA A 67 -14.30 20.15 -16.66
CA ALA A 67 -14.74 20.43 -18.02
C ALA A 67 -15.40 19.22 -18.71
N VAL A 68 -14.93 18.00 -18.41
CA VAL A 68 -15.35 16.78 -19.13
C VAL A 68 -16.54 16.07 -18.45
N THR A 69 -16.64 16.17 -17.13
CA THR A 69 -17.62 15.39 -16.34
C THR A 69 -18.67 16.24 -15.64
N GLU A 70 -18.52 17.57 -15.63
CA GLU A 70 -19.36 18.50 -14.87
C GLU A 70 -19.44 18.14 -13.37
N GLY A 71 -18.45 17.40 -12.85
CA GLY A 71 -18.41 16.91 -11.46
C GLY A 71 -19.28 15.68 -11.18
N LEU A 72 -19.82 15.01 -12.20
CA LEU A 72 -20.72 13.86 -12.09
C LEU A 72 -20.02 12.50 -12.17
N GLY A 73 -18.69 12.51 -12.29
CA GLY A 73 -17.89 11.30 -12.36
C GLY A 73 -17.65 10.76 -13.78
N ALA A 74 -16.73 9.81 -13.91
CA ALA A 74 -16.28 9.27 -15.19
C ALA A 74 -17.21 8.20 -15.82
N GLY A 75 -18.38 7.90 -15.23
CA GLY A 75 -19.38 6.99 -15.82
C GLY A 75 -18.87 5.58 -16.14
N SER A 76 -17.96 5.02 -15.33
CA SER A 76 -17.28 3.73 -15.58
C SER A 76 -16.44 3.67 -16.86
N GLN A 77 -16.01 4.83 -17.38
CA GLN A 77 -15.15 4.94 -18.56
C GLN A 77 -13.73 5.35 -18.14
N PRO A 78 -12.73 4.44 -18.25
CA PRO A 78 -11.34 4.75 -17.87
C PRO A 78 -10.74 5.90 -18.66
N GLU A 79 -11.05 6.03 -19.95
CA GLU A 79 -10.52 7.11 -20.78
C GLU A 79 -10.96 8.50 -20.31
N VAL A 80 -12.20 8.61 -19.79
CA VAL A 80 -12.69 9.85 -19.16
C VAL A 80 -11.91 10.13 -17.88
N GLY A 81 -11.66 9.11 -17.06
CA GLY A 81 -10.85 9.24 -15.85
C GLY A 81 -9.40 9.66 -16.13
N ARG A 82 -8.80 9.13 -17.20
CA ARG A 82 -7.46 9.49 -17.67
C ARG A 82 -7.42 10.95 -18.13
N ALA A 83 -8.31 11.35 -19.04
CA ALA A 83 -8.38 12.71 -19.55
C ALA A 83 -8.63 13.73 -18.41
N ALA A 84 -9.49 13.37 -17.46
CA ALA A 84 -9.78 14.19 -16.28
C ALA A 84 -8.56 14.40 -15.38
N ALA A 85 -7.70 13.39 -15.23
CA ALA A 85 -6.45 13.52 -14.48
C ALA A 85 -5.38 14.31 -15.25
N GLU A 86 -5.32 14.15 -16.57
CA GLU A 86 -4.40 14.91 -17.44
C GLU A 86 -4.75 16.40 -17.49
N GLU A 87 -6.04 16.75 -17.40
CA GLU A 87 -6.52 18.14 -17.30
C GLU A 87 -5.92 18.88 -16.09
N VAL A 88 -5.70 18.19 -14.97
CA VAL A 88 -5.22 18.77 -13.71
C VAL A 88 -3.82 18.24 -13.31
N ILE A 89 -3.01 17.85 -14.30
CA ILE A 89 -1.71 17.21 -14.06
C ILE A 89 -0.75 18.10 -13.24
N ASP A 90 -0.80 19.42 -13.44
CA ASP A 90 0.07 20.35 -12.73
C ASP A 90 -0.31 20.44 -11.24
N GLU A 91 -1.60 20.43 -10.91
CA GLU A 91 -2.09 20.36 -9.53
C GLU A 91 -1.71 19.03 -8.85
N ILE A 92 -1.79 17.91 -9.58
CA ILE A 92 -1.33 16.60 -9.11
C ILE A 92 0.17 16.67 -8.78
N ARG A 93 0.99 17.25 -9.67
CA ARG A 93 2.44 17.41 -9.45
C ARG A 93 2.74 18.28 -8.23
N ASP A 94 2.01 19.36 -8.04
CA ASP A 94 2.17 20.25 -6.88
C ASP A 94 1.91 19.51 -5.56
N HIS A 95 0.87 18.66 -5.52
CA HIS A 95 0.58 17.83 -4.34
C HIS A 95 1.62 16.74 -4.08
N LEU A 96 2.28 16.23 -5.11
CA LEU A 96 3.35 15.23 -5.01
C LEU A 96 4.72 15.85 -4.70
N SER A 97 4.88 17.14 -4.96
CA SER A 97 6.16 17.83 -4.84
C SER A 97 6.72 17.77 -3.42
N GLY A 98 7.98 17.32 -3.31
CA GLY A 98 8.69 17.16 -2.04
C GLY A 98 8.40 15.88 -1.27
N SER A 99 7.56 14.98 -1.81
CA SER A 99 7.39 13.64 -1.26
C SER A 99 8.54 12.73 -1.69
N HIS A 100 8.98 11.87 -0.79
CA HIS A 100 10.03 10.88 -1.05
C HIS A 100 9.41 9.56 -1.54
N MET A 101 8.20 9.28 -1.05
CA MET A 101 7.42 8.09 -1.38
C MET A 101 5.95 8.46 -1.55
N VAL A 102 5.29 7.80 -2.49
CA VAL A 102 3.84 7.89 -2.66
C VAL A 102 3.19 6.52 -2.75
N PHE A 103 2.10 6.35 -2.01
CA PHE A 103 1.18 5.21 -2.14
C PHE A 103 -0.02 5.63 -2.96
N ILE A 104 -0.26 4.99 -4.10
CA ILE A 104 -1.41 5.27 -4.95
C ILE A 104 -2.44 4.18 -4.72
N THR A 105 -3.57 4.56 -4.13
CA THR A 105 -4.67 3.62 -3.81
C THR A 105 -5.87 3.84 -4.72
N ALA A 106 -6.38 2.76 -5.29
CA ALA A 106 -7.53 2.79 -6.18
C ALA A 106 -8.25 1.44 -6.23
N GLY A 107 -9.58 1.47 -6.40
CA GLY A 107 -10.36 0.31 -6.79
C GLY A 107 -10.45 0.20 -8.31
N MET A 108 -9.91 -0.88 -8.87
CA MET A 108 -9.82 -1.06 -10.32
C MET A 108 -11.14 -1.56 -10.90
N GLY A 109 -11.37 -1.24 -12.18
CA GLY A 109 -12.59 -1.62 -12.90
C GLY A 109 -13.65 -0.51 -12.98
N GLY A 110 -13.49 0.57 -12.21
CA GLY A 110 -14.27 1.80 -12.37
C GLY A 110 -13.74 2.68 -13.52
N GLY A 111 -14.27 3.91 -13.64
CA GLY A 111 -13.76 4.89 -14.60
C GLY A 111 -12.59 5.68 -14.03
N THR A 112 -12.83 6.45 -12.96
CA THR A 112 -11.86 7.40 -12.39
C THR A 112 -10.61 6.71 -11.87
N GLY A 113 -10.73 5.77 -10.93
CA GLY A 113 -9.56 5.08 -10.34
C GLY A 113 -8.71 4.37 -11.40
N THR A 114 -9.34 3.60 -12.28
CA THR A 114 -8.66 2.86 -13.36
C THR A 114 -7.90 3.77 -14.33
N GLY A 115 -8.47 4.92 -14.69
CA GLY A 115 -7.88 5.84 -15.66
C GLY A 115 -6.89 6.83 -15.06
N ALA A 116 -7.17 7.34 -13.86
CA ALA A 116 -6.39 8.38 -13.21
C ALA A 116 -5.16 7.84 -12.47
N ALA A 117 -5.25 6.66 -11.85
CA ALA A 117 -4.13 6.12 -11.06
C ALA A 117 -2.82 5.98 -11.86
N PRO A 118 -2.81 5.49 -13.12
CA PRO A 118 -1.59 5.45 -13.94
C PRO A 118 -1.03 6.84 -14.28
N VAL A 119 -1.89 7.85 -14.40
CA VAL A 119 -1.47 9.24 -14.68
C VAL A 119 -0.76 9.83 -13.46
N VAL A 120 -1.34 9.65 -12.27
CA VAL A 120 -0.73 10.06 -10.99
C VAL A 120 0.60 9.34 -10.76
N ALA A 121 0.65 8.04 -11.03
CA ALA A 121 1.85 7.22 -10.88
C ALA A 121 3.00 7.70 -11.79
N ARG A 122 2.67 7.98 -13.06
CA ARG A 122 3.61 8.54 -14.01
C ARG A 122 4.16 9.89 -13.54
N ALA A 123 3.30 10.79 -13.05
CA ALA A 123 3.72 12.09 -12.53
C ALA A 123 4.66 11.94 -11.32
N ALA A 124 4.38 11.00 -10.41
CA ALA A 124 5.24 10.71 -9.27
C ALA A 124 6.62 10.18 -9.69
N ARG A 125 6.67 9.24 -10.64
CA ARG A 125 7.95 8.71 -11.15
C ARG A 125 8.76 9.77 -11.90
N GLU A 126 8.12 10.65 -12.67
CA GLU A 126 8.79 11.79 -13.32
C GLU A 126 9.48 12.72 -12.31
N LEU A 127 8.91 12.84 -11.11
CA LEU A 127 9.48 13.60 -9.99
C LEU A 127 10.54 12.82 -9.19
N GLY A 128 10.82 11.56 -9.55
CA GLY A 128 11.80 10.71 -8.86
C GLY A 128 11.33 10.14 -7.52
N ILE A 129 10.01 10.14 -7.28
CA ILE A 129 9.37 9.67 -6.05
C ILE A 129 9.23 8.14 -6.12
N LEU A 130 9.56 7.43 -5.03
CA LEU A 130 9.30 6.00 -4.92
C LEU A 130 7.79 5.77 -4.96
N THR A 131 7.30 5.13 -6.03
CA THR A 131 5.87 5.06 -6.34
C THR A 131 5.37 3.64 -6.15
N VAL A 132 4.51 3.43 -5.15
CA VAL A 132 3.90 2.14 -4.83
C VAL A 132 2.40 2.19 -5.12
N GLY A 133 1.92 1.36 -6.03
CA GLY A 133 0.48 1.17 -6.25
C GLY A 133 -0.08 0.12 -5.30
N VAL A 134 -1.18 0.41 -4.62
CA VAL A 134 -1.93 -0.56 -3.81
C VAL A 134 -3.36 -0.55 -4.28
N VAL A 135 -3.76 -1.56 -5.06
CA VAL A 135 -5.04 -1.53 -5.78
C VAL A 135 -5.84 -2.80 -5.59
N THR A 136 -7.17 -2.68 -5.68
CA THR A 136 -8.07 -3.83 -5.57
C THR A 136 -8.64 -4.25 -6.93
N LYS A 137 -8.75 -5.57 -7.16
CA LYS A 137 -9.57 -6.13 -8.26
C LYS A 137 -11.02 -6.26 -7.79
N PRO A 138 -12.01 -6.05 -8.68
CA PRO A 138 -13.42 -6.16 -8.31
C PRO A 138 -13.80 -7.60 -7.93
N PHE A 139 -14.91 -7.77 -7.24
CA PHE A 139 -15.49 -9.08 -6.99
C PHE A 139 -16.07 -9.68 -8.28
N HIS A 140 -16.14 -11.02 -8.38
CA HIS A 140 -16.72 -11.67 -9.57
C HIS A 140 -18.19 -11.30 -9.80
N PHE A 141 -18.95 -11.04 -8.72
CA PHE A 141 -20.35 -10.64 -8.82
C PHE A 141 -20.55 -9.25 -9.46
N GLU A 142 -19.52 -8.39 -9.46
CA GLU A 142 -19.59 -7.07 -10.10
C GLU A 142 -19.54 -7.15 -11.63
N GLY A 143 -19.27 -8.34 -12.17
CA GLY A 143 -19.40 -8.67 -13.58
C GLY A 143 -18.08 -8.66 -14.35
N GLN A 144 -18.05 -9.51 -15.38
CA GLN A 144 -16.87 -9.74 -16.22
C GLN A 144 -16.37 -8.51 -16.98
N ARG A 145 -17.27 -7.55 -17.27
CA ARG A 145 -16.85 -6.28 -17.90
C ARG A 145 -15.97 -5.46 -16.94
N ARG A 146 -16.34 -5.37 -15.67
CA ARG A 146 -15.60 -4.63 -14.65
C ARG A 146 -14.22 -5.26 -14.41
N MET A 147 -14.17 -6.59 -14.34
CA MET A 147 -12.91 -7.33 -14.22
C MET A 147 -11.97 -7.07 -15.40
N ARG A 148 -12.45 -7.14 -16.65
CA ARG A 148 -11.61 -6.85 -17.83
C ARG A 148 -11.04 -5.43 -17.82
N VAL A 149 -11.84 -4.45 -17.41
CA VAL A 149 -11.39 -3.06 -17.25
C VAL A 149 -10.33 -2.95 -16.15
N ALA A 150 -10.52 -3.68 -15.04
CA ALA A 150 -9.57 -3.71 -13.94
C ALA A 150 -8.21 -4.27 -14.38
N GLU A 151 -8.19 -5.44 -15.04
CA GLU A 151 -6.95 -6.05 -15.55
C GLU A 151 -6.21 -5.12 -16.51
N HIS A 152 -6.94 -4.46 -17.41
CA HIS A 152 -6.32 -3.51 -18.32
C HIS A 152 -5.68 -2.33 -17.58
N GLY A 153 -6.39 -1.71 -16.62
CA GLY A 153 -5.84 -0.62 -15.83
C GLY A 153 -4.67 -1.04 -14.93
N ILE A 154 -4.69 -2.27 -14.40
CA ILE A 154 -3.58 -2.83 -13.60
C ILE A 154 -2.33 -2.96 -14.46
N ASN A 155 -2.47 -3.47 -15.69
CA ASN A 155 -1.34 -3.58 -16.62
C ASN A 155 -0.76 -2.21 -17.00
N GLU A 156 -1.61 -1.20 -17.17
CA GLU A 156 -1.14 0.17 -17.43
C GLU A 156 -0.46 0.77 -16.19
N LEU A 157 -1.04 0.60 -15.00
CA LEU A 157 -0.47 1.08 -13.75
C LEU A 157 0.89 0.44 -13.47
N GLN A 158 1.04 -0.86 -13.72
CA GLN A 158 2.28 -1.61 -13.50
C GLN A 158 3.47 -1.00 -14.27
N LYS A 159 3.25 -0.44 -15.46
CA LYS A 159 4.31 0.22 -16.25
C LYS A 159 4.79 1.54 -15.64
N THR A 160 3.98 2.11 -14.74
CA THR A 160 4.13 3.47 -14.20
C THR A 160 4.43 3.52 -12.70
N VAL A 161 4.54 2.38 -12.03
CA VAL A 161 4.90 2.28 -10.60
C VAL A 161 6.18 1.47 -10.43
N ASP A 162 6.86 1.66 -9.31
CA ASP A 162 8.03 0.85 -8.95
C ASP A 162 7.62 -0.52 -8.40
N THR A 163 6.58 -0.53 -7.56
CA THR A 163 5.95 -1.75 -7.03
C THR A 163 4.43 -1.63 -7.09
N LEU A 164 3.75 -2.72 -7.46
CA LEU A 164 2.30 -2.82 -7.54
C LEU A 164 1.78 -3.97 -6.68
N ILE A 165 1.14 -3.63 -5.56
CA ILE A 165 0.42 -4.57 -4.71
C ILE A 165 -1.01 -4.69 -5.24
N VAL A 166 -1.38 -5.90 -5.68
CA VAL A 166 -2.70 -6.17 -6.23
C VAL A 166 -3.49 -7.06 -5.28
N ILE A 167 -4.61 -6.54 -4.78
CA ILE A 167 -5.48 -7.21 -3.83
C ILE A 167 -6.70 -7.76 -4.57
N PRO A 168 -6.82 -9.08 -4.76
CA PRO A 168 -8.01 -9.66 -5.35
C PRO A 168 -9.15 -9.69 -4.33
N ASN A 169 -10.18 -8.85 -4.50
CA ASN A 169 -11.32 -8.84 -3.57
C ASN A 169 -12.01 -10.20 -3.46
N GLN A 170 -11.91 -11.06 -4.49
CA GLN A 170 -12.42 -12.42 -4.40
C GLN A 170 -11.81 -13.22 -3.24
N ASN A 171 -10.54 -13.00 -2.91
CA ASN A 171 -9.87 -13.74 -1.84
C ASN A 171 -10.39 -13.33 -0.45
N LEU A 172 -11.04 -12.17 -0.33
CA LEU A 172 -11.72 -11.75 0.89
C LEU A 172 -12.90 -12.68 1.25
N PHE A 173 -13.48 -13.40 0.28
CA PHE A 173 -14.50 -14.42 0.59
C PHE A 173 -13.94 -15.62 1.35
N ARG A 174 -12.63 -15.90 1.25
CA ARG A 174 -12.00 -17.00 2.00
C ARG A 174 -11.87 -16.70 3.49
N VAL A 175 -11.96 -15.42 3.86
CA VAL A 175 -11.92 -14.93 5.24
C VAL A 175 -13.29 -14.42 5.72
N ALA A 176 -14.29 -14.35 4.83
CA ALA A 176 -15.67 -13.97 5.16
C ALA A 176 -16.52 -15.19 5.53
N ASN A 177 -17.62 -14.98 6.24
CA ASN A 177 -18.61 -16.01 6.58
C ASN A 177 -19.98 -15.69 5.97
N GLU A 178 -20.94 -16.61 6.08
CA GLU A 178 -22.30 -16.44 5.50
C GLU A 178 -23.09 -15.25 6.05
N LYS A 179 -22.64 -14.64 7.15
CA LYS A 179 -23.26 -13.46 7.76
C LYS A 179 -22.59 -12.15 7.35
N THR A 180 -21.46 -12.20 6.66
CA THR A 180 -20.73 -11.01 6.20
C THR A 180 -21.60 -10.23 5.24
N THR A 181 -21.94 -8.98 5.59
CA THR A 181 -22.76 -8.14 4.74
C THR A 181 -21.95 -7.58 3.57
N PHE A 182 -22.65 -7.04 2.58
CA PHE A 182 -22.00 -6.35 1.46
C PHE A 182 -21.14 -5.17 1.94
N ALA A 183 -21.61 -4.41 2.93
CA ALA A 183 -20.84 -3.30 3.48
C ALA A 183 -19.56 -3.80 4.17
N ASP A 184 -19.66 -4.89 4.93
CA ASP A 184 -18.51 -5.48 5.62
C ASP A 184 -17.45 -5.96 4.63
N ALA A 185 -17.86 -6.53 3.49
CA ALA A 185 -16.91 -6.99 2.46
C ALA A 185 -16.06 -5.86 1.87
N PHE A 186 -16.64 -4.67 1.65
CA PHE A 186 -15.87 -3.49 1.21
C PHE A 186 -15.00 -2.93 2.33
N SER A 187 -15.50 -2.89 3.57
CA SER A 187 -14.69 -2.51 4.73
C SER A 187 -13.49 -3.45 4.91
N MET A 188 -13.64 -4.74 4.63
CA MET A 188 -12.52 -5.70 4.63
C MET A 188 -11.50 -5.35 3.54
N ALA A 189 -11.93 -4.95 2.34
CA ALA A 189 -11.02 -4.51 1.29
C ALA A 189 -10.25 -3.23 1.69
N ASP A 190 -10.96 -2.27 2.30
CA ASP A 190 -10.35 -1.03 2.82
C ASP A 190 -9.37 -1.32 3.95
N GLN A 191 -9.63 -2.33 4.77
CA GLN A 191 -8.71 -2.78 5.82
C GLN A 191 -7.44 -3.41 5.24
N VAL A 192 -7.55 -4.18 4.16
CA VAL A 192 -6.37 -4.74 3.48
C VAL A 192 -5.55 -3.63 2.80
N LEU A 193 -6.21 -2.64 2.19
CA LEU A 193 -5.53 -1.46 1.65
C LEU A 193 -4.79 -0.68 2.76
N TYR A 194 -5.43 -0.50 3.92
CA TYR A 194 -4.81 0.06 5.10
C TYR A 194 -3.57 -0.74 5.50
N SER A 195 -3.68 -2.06 5.67
CA SER A 195 -2.54 -2.90 6.05
C SER A 195 -1.38 -2.81 5.06
N GLY A 196 -1.68 -2.67 3.76
CA GLY A 196 -0.68 -2.48 2.69
C GLY A 196 0.17 -1.24 2.86
N VAL A 197 -0.48 -0.12 3.18
CA VAL A 197 0.21 1.15 3.42
C VAL A 197 0.86 1.15 4.81
N ALA A 198 0.11 0.77 5.85
CA ALA A 198 0.54 0.78 7.24
C ALA A 198 1.78 -0.08 7.48
N CYS A 199 1.87 -1.25 6.86
CA CYS A 199 3.02 -2.16 6.96
C CYS A 199 4.33 -1.44 6.62
N ILE A 200 4.35 -0.63 5.56
CA ILE A 200 5.58 0.03 5.10
C ILE A 200 5.79 1.36 5.83
N THR A 201 4.71 2.11 6.08
CA THR A 201 4.82 3.40 6.77
C THR A 201 5.24 3.25 8.23
N ASP A 202 4.72 2.24 8.93
CA ASP A 202 5.02 2.04 10.35
C ASP A 202 6.51 1.73 10.57
N LEU A 203 7.13 0.98 9.65
CA LEU A 203 8.57 0.68 9.68
C LEU A 203 9.48 1.90 9.55
N MET A 204 8.97 2.99 8.97
CA MET A 204 9.74 4.21 8.70
C MET A 204 9.42 5.35 9.67
N VAL A 205 8.18 5.40 10.17
CA VAL A 205 7.67 6.53 10.96
C VAL A 205 7.69 6.23 12.45
N LYS A 206 7.35 5.00 12.86
CA LYS A 206 7.29 4.63 14.27
C LYS A 206 8.68 4.22 14.75
N GLU A 207 9.01 4.60 15.98
CA GLU A 207 10.23 4.10 16.62
C GLU A 207 10.07 2.59 16.90
N GLY A 208 10.98 1.80 16.36
CA GLY A 208 11.06 0.36 16.53
C GLY A 208 12.37 -0.11 17.16
N LEU A 209 12.38 -1.38 17.55
CA LEU A 209 13.59 -2.11 17.96
C LEU A 209 14.61 -2.20 16.82
N ILE A 210 14.09 -2.43 15.61
CA ILE A 210 14.87 -2.52 14.37
C ILE A 210 14.26 -1.50 13.42
N ASN A 211 14.80 -0.28 13.47
CA ASN A 211 14.43 0.78 12.54
C ASN A 211 15.08 0.51 11.19
N LEU A 212 14.28 0.66 10.13
CA LEU A 212 14.75 0.59 8.77
C LEU A 212 14.92 2.01 8.23
N ASP A 213 15.97 2.24 7.46
CA ASP A 213 16.10 3.50 6.76
C ASP A 213 15.28 3.49 5.46
N PHE A 214 15.03 4.68 4.91
CA PHE A 214 14.30 4.78 3.65
C PHE A 214 15.07 4.18 2.46
N ALA A 215 16.40 4.12 2.53
CA ALA A 215 17.22 3.58 1.46
C ALA A 215 17.05 2.06 1.35
N ASP A 216 16.93 1.36 2.47
CA ASP A 216 16.63 -0.07 2.55
C ASP A 216 15.27 -0.37 1.90
N VAL A 217 14.21 0.32 2.34
CA VAL A 217 12.86 0.17 1.76
C VAL A 217 12.87 0.47 0.26
N ARG A 218 13.56 1.54 -0.15
CA ARG A 218 13.70 1.90 -1.56
C ARG A 218 14.47 0.85 -2.35
N ALA A 219 15.49 0.21 -1.78
CA ALA A 219 16.28 -0.81 -2.46
C ALA A 219 15.47 -2.07 -2.77
N VAL A 220 14.53 -2.45 -1.89
CA VAL A 220 13.68 -3.63 -2.09
C VAL A 220 12.41 -3.33 -2.87
N MET A 221 11.90 -2.09 -2.90
CA MET A 221 10.64 -1.78 -3.59
C MET A 221 10.82 -1.10 -4.95
N ARG A 222 12.04 -0.72 -5.33
CA ARG A 222 12.29 -0.02 -6.59
C ARG A 222 12.29 -1.00 -7.77
N ASP A 223 11.50 -0.68 -8.80
CA ASP A 223 11.43 -1.41 -10.07
C ASP A 223 11.16 -2.93 -9.93
N MET A 224 10.45 -3.36 -8.88
CA MET A 224 10.14 -4.78 -8.62
C MET A 224 8.87 -5.29 -9.31
N GLY A 225 8.04 -4.39 -9.84
CA GLY A 225 6.81 -4.78 -10.53
C GLY A 225 5.77 -5.31 -9.54
N LYS A 226 5.23 -6.51 -9.76
CA LYS A 226 4.14 -7.04 -8.93
C LYS A 226 4.61 -7.47 -7.55
N ALA A 227 3.77 -7.19 -6.56
CA ALA A 227 3.96 -7.57 -5.17
C ALA A 227 2.65 -8.12 -4.56
N MET A 228 2.82 -8.91 -3.51
CA MET A 228 1.73 -9.49 -2.73
C MET A 228 1.99 -9.28 -1.25
N MET A 229 0.92 -9.29 -0.45
CA MET A 229 1.02 -9.06 0.98
C MET A 229 0.20 -10.09 1.75
N GLY A 230 0.78 -10.59 2.84
CA GLY A 230 0.12 -11.39 3.85
C GLY A 230 0.30 -10.79 5.24
N THR A 231 -0.75 -10.83 6.06
CA THR A 231 -0.69 -10.40 7.46
C THR A 231 -1.25 -11.52 8.34
N GLY A 232 -0.60 -11.79 9.46
CA GLY A 232 -1.04 -12.72 10.49
C GLY A 232 -0.94 -12.08 11.88
N GLU A 233 -1.84 -12.47 12.77
CA GLU A 233 -1.83 -12.06 14.17
C GLU A 233 -2.02 -13.30 15.06
N ALA A 234 -1.30 -13.35 16.17
CA ALA A 234 -1.48 -14.39 17.16
C ALA A 234 -1.14 -13.89 18.57
N SER A 235 -1.63 -14.60 19.58
CA SER A 235 -1.44 -14.31 21.00
C SER A 235 -1.17 -15.60 21.79
N GLY A 236 -0.66 -15.46 23.00
CA GLY A 236 -0.31 -16.59 23.87
C GLY A 236 1.05 -17.23 23.52
N ASP A 237 1.20 -18.52 23.86
CA ASP A 237 2.45 -19.24 23.69
C ASP A 237 2.76 -19.45 22.20
N LYS A 238 4.02 -19.21 21.81
CA LYS A 238 4.48 -19.30 20.41
C LYS A 238 3.72 -18.37 19.44
N ARG A 239 3.16 -17.26 19.95
CA ARG A 239 2.48 -16.25 19.13
C ARG A 239 3.32 -15.75 17.95
N ALA A 240 4.64 -15.66 18.08
CA ALA A 240 5.51 -15.22 17.00
C ALA A 240 5.48 -16.16 15.79
N ILE A 241 5.67 -17.46 16.03
CA ILE A 241 5.63 -18.49 14.98
C ILE A 241 4.23 -18.58 14.38
N GLN A 242 3.18 -18.58 15.23
CA GLN A 242 1.80 -18.68 14.75
C GLN A 242 1.40 -17.46 13.90
N ALA A 243 1.82 -16.25 14.28
CA ALA A 243 1.58 -15.05 13.49
C ALA A 243 2.33 -15.10 12.15
N ALA A 244 3.57 -15.58 12.14
CA ALA A 244 4.34 -15.79 10.91
C ALA A 244 3.68 -16.82 9.98
N GLU A 245 3.25 -17.97 10.51
CA GLU A 245 2.52 -18.99 9.75
C GLU A 245 1.19 -18.46 9.20
N ALA A 246 0.45 -17.68 9.99
CA ALA A 246 -0.78 -17.04 9.54
C ALA A 246 -0.53 -15.99 8.43
N ALA A 247 0.60 -15.27 8.48
CA ALA A 247 0.98 -14.33 7.44
C ALA A 247 1.33 -15.03 6.13
N ILE A 248 2.05 -16.16 6.20
CA ILE A 248 2.44 -16.97 5.03
C ILE A 248 1.22 -17.69 4.43
N ALA A 249 0.33 -18.23 5.27
CA ALA A 249 -0.88 -18.92 4.84
C ALA A 249 -2.03 -17.96 4.48
N ASN A 250 -1.76 -16.64 4.45
CA ASN A 250 -2.80 -15.64 4.21
C ASN A 250 -3.37 -15.81 2.78
N PRO A 251 -4.70 -15.85 2.60
CA PRO A 251 -5.32 -16.02 1.27
C PRO A 251 -4.97 -14.94 0.24
N LEU A 252 -4.43 -13.80 0.67
CA LEU A 252 -3.97 -12.72 -0.19
C LEU A 252 -2.55 -12.94 -0.74
N LEU A 253 -1.85 -13.94 -0.22
CA LEU A 253 -0.51 -14.36 -0.59
C LEU A 253 -0.62 -15.74 -1.26
N ASP A 254 0.00 -15.92 -2.42
CA ASP A 254 0.05 -17.22 -3.10
C ASP A 254 1.36 -17.92 -2.72
N GLU A 255 1.29 -19.20 -2.34
CA GLU A 255 2.47 -20.00 -1.95
C GLU A 255 3.52 -20.08 -3.06
N THR A 256 3.08 -20.13 -4.33
CA THR A 256 3.99 -20.14 -5.48
C THR A 256 4.74 -18.83 -5.64
N SER A 257 4.16 -17.74 -5.14
CA SER A 257 4.69 -16.39 -5.23
C SER A 257 5.78 -16.10 -4.21
N MET A 258 5.72 -16.74 -3.03
CA MET A 258 6.75 -16.56 -1.99
C MET A 258 8.10 -17.15 -2.38
N ARG A 259 8.10 -18.34 -2.98
CA ARG A 259 9.33 -19.01 -3.41
C ARG A 259 10.01 -18.33 -4.59
N GLY A 260 9.28 -17.55 -5.37
CA GLY A 260 9.79 -16.83 -6.54
C GLY A 260 10.10 -15.35 -6.28
N ALA A 261 9.88 -14.85 -5.06
CA ALA A 261 10.04 -13.43 -4.75
C ALA A 261 11.53 -13.06 -4.66
N GLY A 262 11.97 -12.10 -5.49
CA GLY A 262 13.34 -11.57 -5.45
C GLY A 262 13.63 -10.66 -4.25
N GLY A 263 12.58 -10.13 -3.61
CA GLY A 263 12.72 -9.26 -2.44
C GLY A 263 11.57 -9.45 -1.46
N LEU A 264 11.87 -9.37 -0.16
CA LEU A 264 10.93 -9.59 0.92
C LEU A 264 11.07 -8.51 1.99
N LEU A 265 9.96 -7.88 2.36
CA LEU A 265 9.88 -6.98 3.49
C LEU A 265 9.01 -7.62 4.58
N ILE A 266 9.61 -7.82 5.74
CA ILE A 266 8.97 -8.38 6.93
C ILE A 266 8.82 -7.26 7.96
N SER A 267 7.58 -6.99 8.36
CA SER A 267 7.26 -6.10 9.47
C SER A 267 6.71 -6.91 10.63
N ILE A 268 7.39 -6.86 11.77
CA ILE A 268 6.92 -7.46 13.02
C ILE A 268 6.49 -6.34 13.95
N THR A 269 5.26 -6.39 14.44
CA THR A 269 4.72 -5.40 15.38
C THR A 269 4.13 -6.10 16.58
N GLY A 270 4.51 -5.68 17.78
CA GLY A 270 3.99 -6.24 19.03
C GLY A 270 4.01 -5.23 20.17
N GLY A 271 3.49 -5.62 21.33
CA GLY A 271 3.57 -4.82 22.55
C GLY A 271 4.99 -4.71 23.11
N ASN A 272 5.13 -3.95 24.19
CA ASN A 272 6.40 -3.81 24.93
C ASN A 272 6.88 -5.13 25.57
N ASP A 273 6.02 -6.14 25.57
CA ASP A 273 6.28 -7.50 26.03
C ASP A 273 6.90 -8.40 24.94
N MET A 274 7.05 -7.90 23.70
CA MET A 274 7.70 -8.61 22.60
C MET A 274 9.20 -8.79 22.86
N THR A 275 9.66 -10.04 22.77
CA THR A 275 11.06 -10.40 23.02
C THR A 275 11.87 -10.55 21.74
N LEU A 276 13.20 -10.39 21.83
CA LEU A 276 14.10 -10.64 20.70
C LEU A 276 14.01 -12.09 20.17
N PHE A 277 13.75 -13.05 21.05
CA PHE A 277 13.62 -14.46 20.66
C PHE A 277 12.38 -14.68 19.78
N GLU A 278 11.26 -14.03 20.11
CA GLU A 278 10.05 -14.06 19.29
C GLU A 278 10.29 -13.43 17.91
N VAL A 279 11.00 -12.31 17.85
CA VAL A 279 11.37 -11.65 16.58
C VAL A 279 12.22 -12.58 15.71
N ASP A 280 13.22 -13.26 16.30
CA ASP A 280 14.09 -14.20 15.59
C ASP A 280 13.35 -15.46 15.12
N GLU A 281 12.46 -16.03 15.94
CA GLU A 281 11.64 -17.18 15.57
C GLU A 281 10.70 -16.86 14.39
N ALA A 282 10.01 -15.72 14.43
CA ALA A 282 9.13 -15.29 13.34
C ALA A 282 9.92 -15.04 12.05
N ALA A 283 11.06 -14.34 12.14
CA ALA A 283 11.90 -14.06 10.98
C ALA A 283 12.48 -15.34 10.35
N THR A 284 12.95 -16.29 11.18
CA THR A 284 13.48 -17.57 10.73
C THR A 284 12.42 -18.41 10.03
N ARG A 285 11.21 -18.48 10.60
CA ARG A 285 10.10 -19.24 10.00
C ARG A 285 9.71 -18.73 8.61
N ILE A 286 9.74 -17.42 8.38
CA ILE A 286 9.46 -16.81 7.08
C ILE A 286 10.59 -17.07 6.10
N ARG A 287 11.85 -16.99 6.55
CA ARG A 287 13.05 -17.25 5.74
C ARG A 287 13.07 -18.65 5.16
N GLU A 288 12.49 -19.63 5.85
CA GLU A 288 12.41 -21.02 5.37
C GLU A 288 11.50 -21.21 4.14
N GLU A 289 10.59 -20.26 3.85
CA GLU A 289 9.62 -20.36 2.75
C GLU A 289 9.99 -19.56 1.50
N VAL A 290 11.05 -18.76 1.58
CA VAL A 290 11.51 -17.88 0.49
C VAL A 290 12.83 -18.35 -0.10
N ASP A 291 13.19 -17.80 -1.25
CA ASP A 291 14.46 -18.13 -1.91
C ASP A 291 15.65 -17.71 -1.01
N PRO A 292 16.67 -18.57 -0.82
CA PRO A 292 17.87 -18.23 -0.05
C PRO A 292 18.63 -16.99 -0.56
N ASP A 293 18.51 -16.69 -1.85
CA ASP A 293 19.15 -15.53 -2.49
C ASP A 293 18.24 -14.30 -2.51
N ALA A 294 17.02 -14.37 -1.96
CA ALA A 294 16.11 -13.23 -1.87
C ALA A 294 16.67 -12.13 -0.96
N ASN A 295 16.48 -10.87 -1.35
CA ASN A 295 16.85 -9.75 -0.49
C ASN A 295 15.79 -9.55 0.60
N ILE A 296 16.14 -9.86 1.86
CA ILE A 296 15.20 -9.83 2.98
C ILE A 296 15.49 -8.63 3.89
N ILE A 297 14.49 -7.78 4.04
CA ILE A 297 14.48 -6.67 4.99
C ILE A 297 13.54 -7.03 6.14
N LEU A 298 14.04 -6.91 7.37
CA LEU A 298 13.30 -7.16 8.60
C LEU A 298 13.22 -5.87 9.41
N GLY A 299 12.02 -5.44 9.74
CA GLY A 299 11.77 -4.37 10.68
C GLY A 299 10.89 -4.84 11.84
N ALA A 300 11.13 -4.26 13.02
CA ALA A 300 10.40 -4.61 14.24
C ALA A 300 9.99 -3.34 14.98
N THR A 301 8.68 -3.13 15.16
CA THR A 301 8.09 -1.93 15.76
C THR A 301 7.24 -2.28 16.98
N PHE A 302 7.10 -1.31 17.89
CA PHE A 302 6.22 -1.45 19.04
C PHE A 302 4.88 -0.77 18.82
N ASP A 303 3.81 -1.40 19.30
CA ASP A 303 2.47 -0.83 19.37
C ASP A 303 1.82 -1.23 20.70
N GLU A 304 1.58 -0.25 21.57
CA GLU A 304 0.97 -0.47 22.88
C GLU A 304 -0.44 -1.09 22.80
N SER A 305 -1.14 -0.91 21.67
CA SER A 305 -2.45 -1.54 21.45
C SER A 305 -2.37 -3.05 21.21
N LEU A 306 -1.17 -3.58 20.98
CA LEU A 306 -0.89 -5.00 20.73
C LEU A 306 -0.23 -5.69 21.93
N ASP A 307 -0.40 -5.20 23.15
CA ASP A 307 0.07 -5.90 24.35
C ASP A 307 -0.48 -7.33 24.41
N GLY A 308 0.41 -8.32 24.49
CA GLY A 308 0.03 -9.74 24.44
C GLY A 308 -0.16 -10.32 23.03
N ILE A 309 -0.09 -9.51 21.96
CA ILE A 309 -0.32 -9.92 20.56
C ILE A 309 0.91 -9.61 19.71
N ILE A 310 1.27 -10.52 18.80
CA ILE A 310 2.25 -10.24 17.74
C ILE A 310 1.53 -10.25 16.40
N ARG A 311 1.74 -9.18 15.63
CA ARG A 311 1.34 -9.04 14.24
C ARG A 311 2.57 -9.18 13.36
N VAL A 312 2.48 -10.04 12.35
CA VAL A 312 3.52 -10.22 11.32
C VAL A 312 2.90 -9.87 9.98
N SER A 313 3.53 -8.95 9.26
CA SER A 313 3.17 -8.61 7.87
C SER A 313 4.35 -8.90 6.96
N VAL A 314 4.06 -9.51 5.82
CA VAL A 314 5.03 -9.90 4.81
C VAL A 314 4.62 -9.28 3.49
N VAL A 315 5.51 -8.52 2.86
CA VAL A 315 5.36 -8.01 1.50
C VAL A 315 6.41 -8.68 0.62
N ALA A 316 5.94 -9.56 -0.25
CA ALA A 316 6.79 -10.20 -1.25
C ALA A 316 6.76 -9.37 -2.54
N THR A 317 7.93 -9.13 -3.12
CA THR A 317 8.15 -8.29 -4.30
C THR A 317 8.94 -9.06 -5.36
N GLY A 318 8.78 -8.70 -6.63
CA GLY A 318 9.49 -9.39 -7.73
C GLY A 318 8.94 -10.80 -8.00
N ILE A 319 7.62 -10.96 -7.85
CA ILE A 319 6.92 -12.27 -7.89
C ILE A 319 6.69 -12.79 -9.33
N ASP A 320 7.07 -12.04 -10.35
CA ASP A 320 6.78 -12.39 -11.74
C ASP A 320 7.96 -11.99 -12.64
N PRO A 321 8.87 -12.90 -13.00
CA PRO A 321 9.85 -12.67 -14.07
C PRO A 321 9.15 -12.92 -15.41
N ALA A 322 8.17 -12.09 -15.76
CA ALA A 322 7.68 -12.04 -17.13
C ALA A 322 8.72 -11.32 -18.02
N VAL A 323 9.75 -12.08 -18.37
CA VAL A 323 10.60 -11.97 -19.57
C VAL A 323 11.60 -10.80 -19.62
N VAL A 324 12.86 -11.16 -19.29
CA VAL A 324 14.15 -10.84 -19.94
C VAL A 324 14.23 -9.54 -20.77
N PRO A 325 15.15 -8.61 -20.46
CA PRO A 325 15.48 -7.50 -21.36
C PRO A 325 16.26 -8.02 -22.59
N GLU A 326 15.84 -7.62 -23.79
CA GLU A 326 16.73 -7.51 -24.97
C GLU A 326 17.33 -6.10 -25.06
#